data_AF-O30204-F1
#
_entry.id   AF-O30204-F1
#
_cell.length_a   1.000
_cell.length_b   1.000
_cell.length_c   1.000
_cell.angle_alpha   90.00
_cell.angle_beta   90.00
_cell.angle_gamma   90.00
#
_symmetry.space_group_name_H-M   'P 1'
#
loop_
_entity.id
_entity.type
_entity.pdbx_description
1 polymer ?
#
loop_
_entity_poly.entity_id
_entity_poly.type
_entity_poly.pdbx_seq_one_letter_code
_entity_poly.pdbx_strand_id
1 'polypeptide(L)'
;MRLKDVFVSELARRGVSRVGTRLKKVMSSPDPIARMALYVANGKADVCKSDGGLQHSFTLDGQFVDLPPNAYVGKCRSDILLTRDELTKHPFPYVVVDCRFFDEHSEKERWKIELQVKQTLGIVREYMWDEKLVVTYRNVGFGKYYPSTEEFLREKGIERVVLLDPNGDELYRRTGAECFIIGGIVDKSGTKRGYTSRIGRALEREGVEVDYRRIELRGDTVGVPDRINHIAEILLRVELDGEDVESAIKAVQPPLVAKWRLRKELHEKTVRVCVGERVVRVVEKGAFDEFREWLNITMRDFYDVCREQKFFVVSEKVMGRIKASEWDERRRCFRLNHN
;
A
#
# COMPACT_ATOMS: atom_id res chain seq x y z
N MET A 1 -10.71 6.98 7.52
CA MET A 1 -11.12 6.27 8.74
C MET A 1 -11.08 4.78 8.43
N ARG A 2 -10.55 3.94 9.33
CA ARG A 2 -10.52 2.48 9.16
C ARG A 2 -11.74 1.82 9.82
N LEU A 3 -12.01 0.56 9.52
CA LEU A 3 -13.14 -0.21 10.09
C LEU A 3 -13.12 -0.22 11.62
N LYS A 4 -11.94 -0.33 12.23
CA LYS A 4 -11.75 -0.24 13.68
C LYS A 4 -12.32 1.06 14.24
N ASP A 5 -12.03 2.18 13.60
CA ASP A 5 -12.43 3.51 14.07
C ASP A 5 -13.94 3.72 13.94
N VAL A 6 -14.53 3.22 12.84
CA VAL A 6 -15.99 3.21 12.65
C VAL A 6 -16.64 2.37 13.75
N PHE A 7 -16.13 1.16 14.00
CA PHE A 7 -16.62 0.28 15.05
C PHE A 7 -16.56 0.94 16.44
N VAL A 8 -15.42 1.51 16.81
CA VAL A 8 -15.25 2.26 18.06
C VAL A 8 -16.22 3.42 18.16
N SER A 9 -16.41 4.19 17.09
CA SER A 9 -17.36 5.31 17.04
C SER A 9 -18.80 4.85 17.25
N GLU A 10 -19.21 3.77 16.60
CA GLU A 10 -20.56 3.20 16.74
C GLU A 10 -20.81 2.63 18.15
N LEU A 11 -19.80 2.03 18.77
CA LEU A 11 -19.87 1.57 20.16
C LEU A 11 -20.00 2.75 21.14
N ALA A 12 -19.17 3.78 20.99
CA ALA A 12 -19.20 4.95 21.84
C ALA A 12 -20.55 5.68 21.77
N ARG A 13 -21.15 5.82 20.57
CA ARG A 13 -22.49 6.39 20.37
C ARG A 13 -23.59 5.63 21.13
N ARG A 14 -23.38 4.34 21.38
CA ARG A 14 -24.31 3.47 22.12
C ARG A 14 -23.98 3.38 23.61
N GLY A 15 -23.08 4.22 24.11
CA GLY A 15 -22.67 4.24 25.51
C GLY A 15 -21.80 3.04 25.93
N VAL A 16 -21.21 2.33 24.96
CA VAL A 16 -20.28 1.23 25.24
C VAL A 16 -18.88 1.82 25.40
N SER A 17 -18.30 1.65 26.59
CA SER A 17 -16.90 2.07 26.87
C SER A 17 -15.93 0.88 26.94
N ARG A 18 -16.47 -0.33 27.14
CA ARG A 18 -15.71 -1.58 27.24
C ARG A 18 -16.43 -2.71 26.53
N VAL A 19 -15.68 -3.50 25.78
CA VAL A 19 -16.18 -4.63 25.00
C VAL A 19 -15.45 -5.92 25.35
N GLY A 20 -16.18 -7.00 25.55
CA GLY A 20 -15.64 -8.32 25.85
C GLY A 20 -15.81 -9.30 24.69
N THR A 21 -15.14 -10.45 24.76
CA THR A 21 -15.41 -11.56 23.84
C THR A 21 -14.97 -12.89 24.42
N ARG A 22 -15.59 -13.98 23.97
CA ARG A 22 -15.15 -15.37 24.23
C ARG A 22 -14.34 -15.95 23.06
N LEU A 23 -14.15 -15.18 22.00
CA LEU A 23 -13.47 -15.63 20.77
C LEU A 23 -11.95 -15.70 20.99
N LYS A 24 -11.40 -16.90 21.16
CA LYS A 24 -9.96 -17.12 21.37
C LYS A 24 -9.07 -16.40 20.34
N LYS A 25 -9.47 -16.41 19.06
CA LYS A 25 -8.74 -15.76 17.96
C LYS A 25 -8.71 -14.23 18.04
N VAL A 26 -9.64 -13.62 18.78
CA VAL A 26 -9.67 -12.18 19.06
C VAL A 26 -8.74 -11.88 20.23
N MET A 27 -8.84 -12.67 21.31
CA MET A 27 -8.01 -12.49 22.51
C MET A 27 -6.50 -12.64 22.23
N SER A 28 -6.12 -13.50 21.29
CA SER A 28 -4.73 -13.68 20.89
C SER A 28 -4.24 -12.68 19.84
N SER A 29 -5.08 -11.72 19.44
CA SER A 29 -4.72 -10.73 18.41
C SER A 29 -3.93 -9.58 19.04
N PRO A 30 -2.92 -9.03 18.34
CA PRO A 30 -2.24 -7.82 18.80
C PRO A 30 -3.17 -6.59 18.81
N ASP A 31 -4.25 -6.60 18.02
CA ASP A 31 -5.31 -5.59 18.05
C ASP A 31 -6.69 -6.26 18.18
N PRO A 32 -7.13 -6.57 19.41
CA PRO A 32 -8.41 -7.24 19.66
C PRO A 32 -9.60 -6.45 19.11
N ILE A 33 -9.57 -5.11 19.15
CA ILE A 33 -10.70 -4.27 18.73
C ILE A 33 -10.86 -4.30 17.20
N ALA A 34 -9.75 -4.15 16.45
CA ALA A 34 -9.80 -4.32 14.99
C ALA A 34 -10.30 -5.72 14.62
N ARG A 35 -9.85 -6.75 15.36
CA ARG A 35 -10.25 -8.13 15.12
C ARG A 35 -11.73 -8.36 15.41
N MET A 36 -12.29 -7.74 16.46
CA MET A 36 -13.72 -7.76 16.76
C MET A 36 -14.53 -7.12 15.62
N ALA A 37 -14.14 -5.90 15.21
CA ALA A 37 -14.80 -5.19 14.13
C ALA A 37 -14.83 -6.04 12.84
N LEU A 38 -13.73 -6.72 12.53
CA LEU A 38 -13.63 -7.62 11.38
C LEU A 38 -14.57 -8.84 11.48
N TYR A 39 -14.77 -9.38 12.69
CA TYR A 39 -15.71 -10.49 12.89
C TYR A 39 -17.15 -10.03 12.68
N VAL A 40 -17.50 -8.84 13.16
CA VAL A 40 -18.84 -8.25 12.99
C VAL A 40 -19.10 -7.92 11.51
N ALA A 41 -18.18 -7.20 10.85
CA ALA A 41 -18.33 -6.82 9.44
C ALA A 41 -18.41 -8.03 8.49
N ASN A 42 -17.77 -9.15 8.85
CA ASN A 42 -17.88 -10.40 8.09
C ASN A 42 -19.11 -11.26 8.46
N GLY A 43 -19.99 -10.78 9.36
CA GLY A 43 -21.18 -11.52 9.81
C GLY A 43 -20.86 -12.78 10.62
N LYS A 44 -19.69 -12.85 11.25
CA LYS A 44 -19.27 -13.99 12.08
C LYS A 44 -19.68 -13.83 13.56
N ALA A 45 -20.03 -12.60 13.94
CA ALA A 45 -20.48 -12.21 15.27
C ALA A 45 -21.31 -10.92 15.16
N ASP A 46 -22.00 -10.58 16.24
CA ASP A 46 -22.65 -9.29 16.47
C ASP A 46 -22.09 -8.65 17.75
N VAL A 47 -22.40 -7.38 17.97
CA VAL A 47 -22.18 -6.74 19.27
C VAL A 47 -23.46 -6.78 20.07
N CYS A 48 -23.37 -7.25 21.30
CA CYS A 48 -24.55 -7.50 22.12
C CYS A 48 -24.37 -6.91 23.51
N LYS A 49 -25.49 -6.62 24.17
CA LYS A 49 -25.47 -6.16 25.55
C LYS A 49 -24.83 -7.22 26.44
N SER A 50 -24.03 -6.79 27.42
CA SER A 50 -23.38 -7.71 28.35
C SER A 50 -24.40 -8.55 29.13
N ASP A 51 -24.18 -9.86 29.20
CA ASP A 51 -24.96 -10.83 29.97
C ASP A 51 -24.45 -10.98 31.42
N GLY A 52 -23.40 -10.22 31.81
CA GLY A 52 -22.71 -10.35 33.09
C GLY A 52 -21.81 -11.59 33.20
N GLY A 53 -21.74 -12.42 32.16
CA GLY A 53 -20.98 -13.66 32.12
C GLY A 53 -19.51 -13.50 31.72
N LEU A 54 -19.02 -12.27 31.55
CA LEU A 54 -17.62 -11.95 31.29
C LEU A 54 -17.08 -11.04 32.39
N GLN A 55 -15.97 -11.44 33.00
CA GLN A 55 -15.31 -10.68 34.08
C GLN A 55 -14.22 -9.74 33.57
N HIS A 56 -13.75 -9.96 32.35
CA HIS A 56 -12.70 -9.15 31.73
C HIS A 56 -13.17 -8.56 30.41
N SER A 57 -12.57 -7.44 30.03
CA SER A 57 -12.93 -6.71 28.81
C SER A 57 -11.75 -5.94 28.23
N PHE A 58 -11.99 -5.32 27.08
CA PHE A 58 -11.10 -4.38 26.44
C PHE A 58 -11.74 -3.01 26.43
N THR A 59 -10.98 -1.98 26.78
CA THR A 59 -11.35 -0.59 26.50
C THR A 59 -11.35 -0.34 24.98
N LEU A 60 -12.00 0.73 24.51
CA LEU A 60 -12.12 0.99 23.07
C LEU A 60 -10.78 1.30 22.37
N ASP A 61 -9.76 1.75 23.12
CA ASP A 61 -8.38 1.89 22.65
C ASP A 61 -7.60 0.55 22.62
N GLY A 62 -8.19 -0.52 23.15
CA GLY A 62 -7.69 -1.89 23.05
C GLY A 62 -6.93 -2.39 24.27
N GLN A 63 -6.91 -1.64 25.38
CA GLN A 63 -6.28 -2.11 26.62
C GLN A 63 -7.13 -3.16 27.31
N PHE A 64 -6.49 -4.24 27.74
CA PHE A 64 -7.14 -5.27 28.55
C PHE A 64 -7.36 -4.77 29.98
N VAL A 65 -8.55 -4.98 30.53
CA VAL A 65 -8.90 -4.59 31.89
C VAL A 65 -9.65 -5.71 32.61
N ASP A 66 -9.38 -5.84 33.91
CA ASP A 66 -10.08 -6.76 34.81
C ASP A 66 -11.41 -6.17 35.30
N LEU A 67 -12.27 -5.83 34.34
CA LEU A 67 -13.60 -5.30 34.58
C LEU A 67 -14.60 -5.92 33.60
N PRO A 68 -15.85 -6.12 34.02
CA PRO A 68 -16.88 -6.63 33.13
C PRO A 68 -17.15 -5.64 31.98
N PRO A 69 -17.45 -6.15 30.77
CA PRO A 69 -17.74 -5.32 29.63
C PRO A 69 -19.15 -4.71 29.70
N ASN A 70 -19.35 -3.59 29.00
CA ASN A 70 -20.69 -3.05 28.73
C ASN A 70 -21.40 -3.85 27.62
N ALA A 71 -20.62 -4.36 26.67
CA ALA A 71 -21.09 -5.14 25.52
C ALA A 71 -20.11 -6.27 25.20
N TYR A 72 -20.54 -7.32 24.50
CA TYR A 72 -19.62 -8.36 24.05
C TYR A 72 -19.80 -8.67 22.56
N VAL A 73 -18.72 -9.14 21.93
CA VAL A 73 -18.71 -9.60 20.55
C VAL A 73 -18.80 -11.11 20.51
N GLY A 74 -19.88 -11.63 19.92
CA GLY A 74 -20.18 -13.06 19.86
C GLY A 74 -21.45 -13.35 19.08
N LYS A 75 -21.98 -14.57 19.24
CA LYS A 75 -23.31 -14.93 18.69
C LYS A 75 -24.38 -14.63 19.74
N CYS A 76 -25.43 -13.95 19.34
CA CYS A 76 -26.49 -13.52 20.25
C CYS A 76 -27.86 -13.94 19.73
N ARG A 77 -28.79 -14.17 20.65
CA ARG A 77 -30.18 -14.54 20.32
C ARG A 77 -31.17 -13.39 20.59
N SER A 78 -30.79 -12.42 21.41
CA SER A 78 -31.52 -11.18 21.71
C SER A 78 -30.53 -10.06 22.05
N ASP A 79 -31.01 -8.81 22.14
CA ASP A 79 -30.26 -7.64 22.66
C ASP A 79 -29.01 -7.25 21.85
N ILE A 80 -29.14 -7.26 20.52
CA ILE A 80 -28.10 -6.83 19.59
C ILE A 80 -28.00 -5.30 19.64
N LEU A 81 -26.80 -4.79 19.91
CA LEU A 81 -26.48 -3.37 19.93
C LEU A 81 -25.96 -2.87 18.58
N LEU A 82 -25.17 -3.68 17.88
CA LEU A 82 -24.64 -3.35 16.57
C LEU A 82 -24.56 -4.61 15.71
N THR A 83 -25.25 -4.56 14.59
CA THR A 83 -25.26 -5.60 13.56
C THR A 83 -24.16 -5.36 12.51
N ARG A 84 -23.92 -6.39 11.69
CA ARG A 84 -23.12 -6.26 10.47
C ARG A 84 -23.58 -5.10 9.59
N ASP A 85 -24.87 -5.05 9.25
CA ASP A 85 -25.40 -4.13 8.24
C ASP A 85 -25.21 -2.67 8.67
N GLU A 86 -25.42 -2.36 9.94
CA GLU A 86 -25.13 -1.05 10.51
C GLU A 86 -23.65 -0.67 10.41
N LEU A 87 -22.74 -1.60 10.73
CA LEU A 87 -21.30 -1.35 10.67
C LEU A 87 -20.81 -1.18 9.21
N THR A 88 -21.32 -2.00 8.29
CA THR A 88 -20.92 -1.99 6.87
C THR A 88 -21.60 -0.89 6.05
N LYS A 89 -22.54 -0.13 6.64
CA LYS A 89 -23.19 1.02 6.01
C LYS A 89 -22.22 2.18 5.77
N HIS A 90 -21.12 2.27 6.53
CA HIS A 90 -20.11 3.29 6.31
C HIS A 90 -19.48 3.14 4.91
N PRO A 91 -19.36 4.23 4.12
CA PRO A 91 -18.84 4.14 2.76
C PRO A 91 -17.34 3.84 2.79
N PHE A 92 -17.00 2.62 2.37
CA PHE A 92 -15.63 2.16 2.17
C PHE A 92 -15.44 1.79 0.70
N PRO A 93 -14.29 2.12 0.10
CA PRO A 93 -14.04 1.82 -1.30
C PRO A 93 -13.90 0.32 -1.54
N TYR A 94 -14.30 -0.12 -2.73
CA TYR A 94 -13.93 -1.43 -3.25
C TYR A 94 -12.53 -1.39 -3.86
N VAL A 95 -11.74 -2.43 -3.58
CA VAL A 95 -10.49 -2.72 -4.27
C VAL A 95 -10.76 -3.92 -5.18
N VAL A 96 -10.81 -3.68 -6.48
CA VAL A 96 -11.04 -4.70 -7.50
C VAL A 96 -9.70 -5.11 -8.09
N VAL A 97 -9.42 -6.41 -8.09
CA VAL A 97 -8.31 -7.01 -8.85
C VAL A 97 -8.87 -7.63 -10.12
N ASP A 98 -8.60 -7.00 -11.25
CA ASP A 98 -9.07 -7.44 -12.55
C ASP A 98 -8.12 -8.48 -13.16
N CYS A 99 -8.57 -9.74 -13.20
CA CYS A 99 -7.79 -10.87 -13.70
C CYS A 99 -8.19 -11.31 -15.11
N ARG A 100 -8.76 -10.43 -15.96
CA ARG A 100 -9.24 -10.83 -17.30
C ARG A 100 -8.18 -11.44 -18.22
N PHE A 101 -6.92 -11.12 -17.97
CA PHE A 101 -5.78 -11.62 -18.72
C PHE A 101 -4.99 -12.70 -17.98
N PHE A 102 -5.58 -13.34 -16.96
CA PHE A 102 -4.93 -14.38 -16.16
C PHE A 102 -4.37 -15.51 -17.04
N ASP A 103 -5.10 -15.91 -18.08
CA ASP A 103 -4.68 -17.00 -18.95
C ASP A 103 -3.53 -16.63 -19.91
N GLU A 104 -3.24 -15.33 -20.10
CA GLU A 104 -2.08 -14.85 -20.87
C GLU A 104 -0.76 -14.90 -20.08
N HIS A 105 -0.82 -15.32 -18.81
CA HIS A 105 0.35 -15.48 -17.96
C HIS A 105 0.94 -16.90 -18.05
N SER A 106 2.26 -16.98 -17.88
CA SER A 106 2.93 -18.23 -17.54
C SER A 106 2.47 -18.75 -16.18
N GLU A 107 2.63 -20.04 -15.93
CA GLU A 107 2.27 -20.68 -14.65
C GLU A 107 2.93 -19.97 -13.44
N LYS A 108 4.21 -19.61 -13.57
CA LYS A 108 4.95 -18.88 -12.53
C LYS A 108 4.38 -17.48 -12.26
N GLU A 109 3.88 -16.80 -13.29
CA GLU A 109 3.22 -15.50 -13.12
C GLU A 109 1.82 -15.66 -12.50
N ARG A 110 1.04 -16.66 -12.90
CA ARG A 110 -0.27 -16.98 -12.30
C ARG A 110 -0.15 -17.23 -10.81
N TRP A 111 0.81 -18.06 -10.38
CA TRP A 111 1.07 -18.30 -8.96
C TRP A 111 1.42 -17.02 -8.19
N LYS A 112 2.17 -16.11 -8.82
CA LYS A 112 2.48 -14.80 -8.21
C LYS A 112 1.25 -13.91 -8.09
N ILE A 113 0.31 -13.95 -9.03
CA ILE A 113 -0.95 -13.20 -8.95
C ILE A 113 -1.77 -13.72 -7.77
N GLU A 114 -1.96 -15.04 -7.67
CA GLU A 114 -2.69 -15.66 -6.55
C GLU A 114 -2.09 -15.28 -5.19
N LEU A 115 -0.76 -15.34 -5.07
CA LEU A 115 -0.06 -14.93 -3.85
C LEU A 115 -0.28 -13.45 -3.53
N GLN A 116 -0.21 -12.58 -4.52
CA GLN A 116 -0.44 -11.14 -4.33
C GLN A 116 -1.88 -10.86 -3.93
N VAL A 117 -2.88 -11.49 -4.54
CA VAL A 117 -4.29 -11.34 -4.14
C VAL A 117 -4.52 -11.81 -2.70
N LYS A 118 -3.92 -12.93 -2.30
CA LYS A 118 -3.95 -13.41 -0.91
C LYS A 118 -3.36 -12.38 0.06
N GLN A 119 -2.24 -11.76 -0.31
CA GLN A 119 -1.62 -10.70 0.48
C GLN A 119 -2.49 -9.43 0.52
N THR A 120 -3.13 -9.06 -0.60
CA THR A 120 -4.09 -7.96 -0.66
C THR A 120 -5.26 -8.17 0.30
N LEU A 121 -5.77 -9.40 0.46
CA LEU A 121 -6.82 -9.67 1.44
C LEU A 121 -6.35 -9.42 2.88
N GLY A 122 -5.08 -9.71 3.18
CA GLY A 122 -4.47 -9.37 4.46
C GLY A 122 -4.52 -7.85 4.71
N ILE A 123 -4.06 -7.08 3.73
CA ILE A 123 -4.05 -5.61 3.77
C ILE A 123 -5.47 -5.07 3.91
N VAL A 124 -6.41 -5.51 3.07
CA VAL A 124 -7.82 -5.07 3.15
C VAL A 124 -8.42 -5.32 4.54
N ARG A 125 -8.03 -6.39 5.26
CA ARG A 125 -8.51 -6.65 6.62
C ARG A 125 -7.91 -5.74 7.69
N GLU A 126 -6.80 -5.06 7.40
CA GLU A 126 -6.22 -4.05 8.30
C GLU A 126 -6.97 -2.71 8.22
N TYR A 127 -7.66 -2.46 7.11
CA TYR A 127 -8.39 -1.20 6.87
C TYR A 127 -9.92 -1.37 6.87
N MET A 128 -10.42 -2.50 6.38
CA MET A 128 -11.83 -2.78 6.02
C MET A 128 -12.20 -4.25 6.35
N TRP A 129 -12.95 -4.93 5.48
CA TRP A 129 -13.34 -6.34 5.61
C TRP A 129 -13.31 -7.09 4.26
N ASP A 130 -13.50 -8.40 4.29
CA ASP A 130 -13.20 -9.31 3.17
C ASP A 130 -13.94 -8.97 1.86
N GLU A 131 -15.18 -8.48 1.93
CA GLU A 131 -15.99 -8.18 0.73
C GLU A 131 -15.56 -6.90 0.02
N LYS A 132 -14.72 -6.08 0.65
CA LYS A 132 -14.14 -4.90 0.00
C LYS A 132 -12.97 -5.24 -0.90
N LEU A 133 -12.47 -6.48 -0.86
CA LEU A 133 -11.62 -7.04 -1.92
C LEU A 133 -12.49 -7.83 -2.90
N VAL A 134 -12.53 -7.37 -4.14
CA VAL A 134 -13.25 -8.04 -5.23
C VAL A 134 -12.24 -8.58 -6.22
N VAL A 135 -12.46 -9.80 -6.72
CA VAL A 135 -11.63 -10.42 -7.74
C VAL A 135 -12.51 -10.86 -8.89
N THR A 136 -12.19 -10.42 -10.10
CA THR A 136 -13.04 -10.63 -11.28
C THR A 136 -12.36 -11.54 -12.29
N TYR A 137 -13.12 -12.17 -13.18
CA TYR A 137 -12.68 -13.07 -14.28
C TYR A 137 -12.01 -14.38 -13.85
N ARG A 138 -11.32 -14.43 -12.71
CA ARG A 138 -10.69 -15.64 -12.20
C ARG A 138 -10.91 -15.78 -10.70
N ASN A 139 -11.51 -16.90 -10.30
CA ASN A 139 -11.60 -17.24 -8.89
C ASN A 139 -10.26 -17.82 -8.41
N VAL A 140 -9.56 -17.04 -7.59
CA VAL A 140 -8.28 -17.43 -6.96
C VAL A 140 -8.45 -17.82 -5.47
N GLY A 141 -9.69 -17.91 -4.97
CA GLY A 141 -10.00 -18.34 -3.61
C GLY A 141 -9.85 -17.28 -2.51
N PHE A 142 -9.60 -16.02 -2.87
CA PHE A 142 -9.41 -14.91 -1.93
C PHE A 142 -10.25 -13.70 -2.36
N GLY A 143 -10.91 -13.03 -1.41
CA GLY A 143 -11.85 -11.94 -1.69
C GLY A 143 -13.20 -12.45 -2.21
N LYS A 144 -14.07 -11.52 -2.60
CA LYS A 144 -15.36 -11.81 -3.23
C LYS A 144 -15.17 -11.97 -4.74
N TYR A 145 -15.47 -13.16 -5.27
CA TYR A 145 -15.36 -13.43 -6.69
C TYR A 145 -16.59 -12.95 -7.48
N TYR A 146 -16.34 -12.40 -8.67
CA TYR A 146 -17.35 -12.10 -9.70
C TYR A 146 -16.89 -12.60 -11.08
N PRO A 147 -17.81 -13.05 -11.95
CA PRO A 147 -17.46 -13.50 -13.31
C PRO A 147 -16.79 -12.41 -14.17
N SER A 148 -17.19 -11.15 -14.03
CA SER A 148 -16.57 -10.01 -14.71
C SER A 148 -16.56 -8.76 -13.84
N THR A 149 -15.72 -7.78 -14.17
CA THR A 149 -15.71 -6.48 -13.47
C THR A 149 -16.99 -5.71 -13.77
N GLU A 150 -17.46 -5.81 -14.99
CA GLU A 150 -18.66 -5.17 -15.52
C GLU A 150 -19.92 -5.63 -14.78
N GLU A 151 -20.04 -6.94 -14.51
CA GLU A 151 -21.14 -7.51 -13.73
C GLU A 151 -21.12 -7.00 -12.28
N PHE A 152 -19.94 -7.00 -11.66
CA PHE A 152 -19.76 -6.46 -10.31
C PHE A 152 -20.20 -4.99 -10.22
N LEU A 153 -19.71 -4.13 -11.12
CA LEU A 153 -20.03 -2.71 -11.13
C LEU A 153 -21.54 -2.48 -11.30
N ARG A 154 -22.18 -3.24 -12.21
CA ARG A 154 -23.63 -3.17 -12.43
C ARG A 154 -24.44 -3.60 -11.20
N GLU A 155 -24.05 -4.70 -10.55
CA GLU A 155 -24.72 -5.17 -9.32
C GLU A 155 -24.61 -4.14 -8.19
N LYS A 156 -23.48 -3.42 -8.10
CA LYS A 156 -23.25 -2.38 -7.09
C LYS A 156 -23.76 -1.00 -7.49
N GLY A 157 -24.22 -0.80 -8.72
CA GLY A 157 -24.63 0.51 -9.23
C GLY A 157 -23.47 1.51 -9.30
N ILE A 158 -22.25 1.04 -9.55
CA ILE A 158 -21.05 1.87 -9.63
C ILE A 158 -20.81 2.28 -11.09
N GLU A 159 -21.02 3.55 -11.40
CA GLU A 159 -20.90 4.10 -12.76
C GLU A 159 -19.51 4.69 -13.06
N ARG A 160 -18.74 5.01 -12.02
CA ARG A 160 -17.42 5.65 -12.12
C ARG A 160 -16.38 4.91 -11.29
N VAL A 161 -15.20 4.69 -11.86
CA VAL A 161 -14.10 3.96 -11.22
C VAL A 161 -12.77 4.68 -11.42
N VAL A 162 -11.84 4.49 -10.48
CA VAL A 162 -10.44 4.86 -10.66
C VAL A 162 -9.67 3.62 -11.10
N LEU A 163 -9.04 3.68 -12.28
CA LEU A 163 -8.17 2.63 -12.78
C LEU A 163 -6.71 3.03 -12.54
N LEU A 164 -5.98 2.20 -11.80
CA LEU A 164 -4.56 2.40 -11.59
C LEU A 164 -3.74 1.85 -12.77
N ASP A 165 -3.37 2.75 -13.68
CA ASP A 165 -2.59 2.47 -14.87
C ASP A 165 -1.23 3.19 -14.79
N PRO A 166 -0.09 2.48 -14.86
CA PRO A 166 1.23 3.12 -14.95
C PRO A 166 1.37 4.10 -16.13
N ASN A 167 0.55 3.97 -17.17
CA ASN A 167 0.51 4.85 -18.33
C ASN A 167 -0.68 5.83 -18.30
N GLY A 168 -1.41 5.94 -17.18
CA GLY A 168 -2.53 6.85 -17.06
C GLY A 168 -2.12 8.32 -17.20
N ASP A 169 -3.00 9.14 -17.74
CA ASP A 169 -2.68 10.53 -18.10
C ASP A 169 -2.59 11.45 -16.87
N GLU A 170 -3.31 11.12 -15.79
CA GLU A 170 -3.33 11.92 -14.56
C GLU A 170 -2.58 11.26 -13.40
N LEU A 171 -1.98 12.10 -12.54
CA LEU A 171 -1.35 11.62 -11.31
C LEU A 171 -2.40 11.19 -10.30
N TYR A 172 -2.16 10.06 -9.64
CA TYR A 172 -2.95 9.60 -8.52
C TYR A 172 -2.78 10.57 -7.34
N ARG A 173 -3.91 10.97 -6.78
CA ARG A 173 -4.07 11.68 -5.52
C ARG A 173 -5.32 11.14 -4.86
N ARG A 174 -5.57 11.51 -3.60
CA ARG A 174 -6.82 11.15 -2.91
C ARG A 174 -8.02 11.59 -3.73
N THR A 175 -8.92 10.66 -4.02
CA THR A 175 -10.09 10.89 -4.89
C THR A 175 -11.42 10.74 -4.16
N GLY A 176 -11.46 9.95 -3.08
CA GLY A 176 -12.73 9.56 -2.46
C GLY A 176 -13.58 8.64 -3.33
N ALA A 177 -13.01 8.02 -4.36
CA ALA A 177 -13.74 7.14 -5.27
C ALA A 177 -14.29 5.90 -4.54
N GLU A 178 -15.44 5.42 -4.98
CA GLU A 178 -16.10 4.24 -4.40
C GLU A 178 -15.44 2.92 -4.83
N CYS A 179 -14.68 2.94 -5.93
CA CYS A 179 -14.10 1.75 -6.53
C CYS A 179 -12.76 2.04 -7.21
N PHE A 180 -11.75 1.26 -6.84
CA PHE A 180 -10.42 1.27 -7.43
C PHE A 180 -10.16 -0.06 -8.13
N ILE A 181 -9.67 -0.01 -9.36
CA ILE A 181 -9.33 -1.18 -10.15
C ILE A 181 -7.81 -1.26 -10.29
N ILE A 182 -7.27 -2.42 -9.94
CA ILE A 182 -5.86 -2.78 -10.11
C ILE A 182 -5.81 -3.96 -11.08
N GLY A 183 -5.04 -3.83 -12.16
CA GLY A 183 -4.84 -4.93 -13.10
C GLY A 183 -4.04 -6.08 -12.49
N GLY A 184 -4.42 -7.33 -12.79
CA GLY A 184 -3.65 -8.53 -12.47
C GLY A 184 -2.38 -8.72 -13.30
N ILE A 185 -1.95 -7.71 -14.06
CA ILE A 185 -0.76 -7.72 -14.93
C ILE A 185 0.28 -6.73 -14.44
N VAL A 186 1.55 -7.11 -14.57
CA VAL A 186 2.69 -6.22 -14.32
C VAL A 186 3.14 -5.57 -15.63
N ASP A 187 2.74 -4.31 -15.86
CA ASP A 187 3.08 -3.49 -17.04
C ASP A 187 4.52 -2.94 -16.98
N LYS A 188 5.54 -3.76 -16.67
CA LYS A 188 6.91 -3.27 -16.45
C LYS A 188 7.83 -3.23 -17.68
N SER A 189 7.60 -4.05 -18.70
CA SER A 189 8.41 -4.06 -19.95
C SER A 189 7.97 -5.17 -20.91
N GLY A 190 8.17 -4.97 -22.21
CA GLY A 190 8.00 -6.01 -23.24
C GLY A 190 6.63 -6.01 -23.92
N THR A 191 6.16 -7.18 -24.35
CA THR A 191 4.92 -7.37 -25.14
C THR A 191 3.63 -7.10 -24.38
N LYS A 192 3.70 -6.93 -23.05
CA LYS A 192 2.54 -6.73 -22.17
C LYS A 192 2.23 -5.26 -21.86
N ARG A 193 2.88 -4.29 -22.52
CA ARG A 193 2.63 -2.87 -22.28
C ARG A 193 1.22 -2.46 -22.72
N GLY A 194 0.49 -1.74 -21.86
CA GLY A 194 -0.82 -1.17 -22.18
C GLY A 194 -2.00 -2.12 -21.94
N TYR A 195 -1.78 -3.20 -21.18
CA TYR A 195 -2.83 -4.13 -20.82
C TYR A 195 -3.79 -3.52 -19.81
N THR A 196 -3.30 -2.74 -18.86
CA THR A 196 -4.18 -2.01 -17.94
C THR A 196 -5.06 -1.02 -18.70
N SER A 197 -4.53 -0.30 -19.68
CA SER A 197 -5.34 0.59 -20.53
C SER A 197 -6.41 -0.18 -21.34
N ARG A 198 -6.20 -1.46 -21.66
CA ARG A 198 -7.22 -2.33 -22.29
C ARG A 198 -8.37 -2.65 -21.33
N ILE A 199 -8.12 -2.71 -20.01
CA ILE A 199 -9.16 -2.87 -18.99
C ILE A 199 -10.07 -1.64 -19.04
N GLY A 200 -9.50 -0.43 -18.96
CA GLY A 200 -10.27 0.82 -19.01
C GLY A 200 -11.13 0.94 -20.27
N ARG A 201 -10.54 0.72 -21.45
CA ARG A 201 -11.29 0.74 -22.72
C ARG A 201 -12.41 -0.29 -22.81
N ALA A 202 -12.30 -1.42 -22.13
CA ALA A 202 -13.37 -2.40 -22.10
C ALA A 202 -14.53 -1.95 -21.20
N LEU A 203 -14.22 -1.34 -20.06
CA LEU A 203 -15.22 -0.77 -19.15
C LEU A 203 -15.96 0.42 -19.77
N GLU A 204 -15.24 1.30 -20.48
CA GLU A 204 -15.85 2.45 -21.19
C GLU A 204 -16.87 2.01 -22.25
N ARG A 205 -16.61 0.91 -22.97
CA ARG A 205 -17.56 0.36 -23.95
C ARG A 205 -18.86 -0.13 -23.31
N GLU A 206 -18.80 -0.48 -22.02
CA GLU A 206 -19.95 -0.90 -21.22
C GLU A 206 -20.60 0.29 -20.49
N GLY A 207 -20.18 1.52 -20.79
CA GLY A 207 -20.76 2.75 -20.26
C GLY A 207 -20.22 3.18 -18.90
N VAL A 208 -19.12 2.59 -18.43
CA VAL A 208 -18.48 2.98 -17.16
C VAL A 208 -17.51 4.15 -17.39
N GLU A 209 -17.60 5.19 -16.58
CA GLU A 209 -16.63 6.29 -16.58
C GLU A 209 -15.32 5.84 -15.90
N VAL A 210 -14.19 5.91 -16.60
CA VAL A 210 -12.90 5.46 -16.10
C VAL A 210 -11.96 6.65 -15.91
N ASP A 211 -11.52 6.85 -14.66
CA ASP A 211 -10.48 7.82 -14.31
C ASP A 211 -9.11 7.12 -14.27
N TYR A 212 -8.27 7.35 -15.27
CA TYR A 212 -6.95 6.73 -15.40
C TYR A 212 -5.89 7.46 -14.57
N ARG A 213 -5.45 6.81 -13.50
CA ARG A 213 -4.47 7.39 -12.56
C ARG A 213 -3.17 6.61 -12.56
N ARG A 214 -2.04 7.31 -12.68
CA ARG A 214 -0.69 6.76 -12.48
C ARG A 214 -0.10 7.19 -11.14
N ILE A 215 0.56 6.27 -10.46
CA ILE A 215 1.28 6.56 -9.21
C ILE A 215 2.74 6.87 -9.56
N GLU A 216 3.23 8.02 -9.10
CA GLU A 216 4.62 8.44 -9.28
C GLU A 216 5.26 8.78 -7.94
N LEU A 217 6.57 8.56 -7.87
CA LEU A 217 7.44 9.07 -6.83
C LEU A 217 8.27 10.18 -7.45
N ARG A 218 8.04 11.45 -7.07
CA ARG A 218 8.80 12.61 -7.56
C ARG A 218 8.96 12.64 -9.09
N GLY A 219 7.84 12.55 -9.83
CA GLY A 219 7.82 12.68 -11.30
C GLY A 219 8.19 11.41 -12.08
N ASP A 220 8.34 10.25 -11.41
CA ASP A 220 8.77 9.02 -12.06
C ASP A 220 8.16 7.78 -11.39
N THR A 221 7.86 6.76 -12.20
CA THR A 221 7.33 5.47 -11.76
C THR A 221 8.43 4.54 -11.21
N VAL A 222 9.71 4.80 -11.50
CA VAL A 222 10.82 4.07 -10.89
C VAL A 222 10.82 4.30 -9.38
N GLY A 223 10.87 3.22 -8.60
CA GLY A 223 10.75 3.30 -7.14
C GLY A 223 9.32 3.13 -6.64
N VAL A 224 8.31 3.17 -7.51
CA VAL A 224 6.95 2.80 -7.13
C VAL A 224 6.83 1.26 -7.16
N PRO A 225 6.34 0.62 -6.08
CA PRO A 225 6.03 -0.81 -6.10
C PRO A 225 4.96 -1.13 -7.14
N ASP A 226 5.03 -2.30 -7.76
CA ASP A 226 4.12 -2.76 -8.82
C ASP A 226 3.27 -3.97 -8.43
N ARG A 227 3.49 -4.47 -7.22
CA ARG A 227 2.73 -5.61 -6.74
C ARG A 227 1.33 -5.17 -6.34
N ILE A 228 0.32 -5.95 -6.70
CA ILE A 228 -1.11 -5.66 -6.46
C ILE A 228 -1.34 -5.31 -4.99
N ASN A 229 -0.74 -6.09 -4.07
CA ASN A 229 -0.88 -5.87 -2.64
C ASN A 229 -0.26 -4.54 -2.18
N HIS A 230 0.92 -4.17 -2.70
CA HIS A 230 1.55 -2.89 -2.37
C HIS A 230 0.77 -1.70 -2.93
N ILE A 231 0.26 -1.83 -4.16
CA ILE A 231 -0.58 -0.81 -4.78
C ILE A 231 -1.86 -0.60 -3.95
N ALA A 232 -2.52 -1.69 -3.54
CA ALA A 232 -3.70 -1.62 -2.69
C ALA A 232 -3.39 -0.97 -1.32
N GLU A 233 -2.23 -1.23 -0.73
CA GLU A 233 -1.85 -0.58 0.53
C GLU A 233 -1.61 0.94 0.34
N ILE A 234 -0.93 1.35 -0.73
CA ILE A 234 -0.74 2.77 -1.06
C ILE A 234 -2.10 3.46 -1.18
N LEU A 235 -3.03 2.87 -1.93
CA LEU A 235 -4.40 3.38 -2.07
C LEU A 235 -5.09 3.57 -0.72
N LEU A 236 -5.08 2.53 0.12
CA LEU A 236 -5.82 2.56 1.39
C LEU A 236 -5.23 3.53 2.41
N ARG A 237 -3.90 3.69 2.43
CA ARG A 237 -3.23 4.74 3.22
C ARG A 237 -3.67 6.14 2.80
N VAL A 238 -3.73 6.39 1.49
CA VAL A 238 -4.12 7.70 0.96
C VAL A 238 -5.61 7.97 1.18
N GLU A 239 -6.47 7.02 0.84
CA GLU A 239 -7.93 7.22 0.88
C GLU A 239 -8.50 7.19 2.29
N LEU A 240 -7.99 6.30 3.15
CA LEU A 240 -8.55 6.08 4.49
C LEU A 240 -7.73 6.77 5.58
N ASP A 241 -6.40 6.75 5.53
CA ASP A 241 -5.60 7.41 6.57
C ASP A 241 -5.31 8.88 6.23
N GLY A 242 -5.49 9.29 4.97
CA GLY A 242 -5.20 10.64 4.51
C GLY A 242 -3.71 10.94 4.37
N GLU A 243 -2.87 9.89 4.28
CA GLU A 243 -1.44 10.04 3.99
C GLU A 243 -1.23 10.65 2.59
N ASP A 244 -0.15 11.40 2.41
CA ASP A 244 0.26 11.82 1.07
C ASP A 244 0.87 10.63 0.30
N VAL A 245 0.84 10.73 -1.03
CA VAL A 245 1.25 9.63 -1.92
C VAL A 245 2.74 9.28 -1.76
N GLU A 246 3.63 10.25 -1.51
CA GLU A 246 5.07 10.00 -1.35
C GLU A 246 5.34 9.22 -0.05
N SER A 247 4.72 9.64 1.06
CA SER A 247 4.78 8.92 2.33
C SER A 247 4.21 7.51 2.24
N ALA A 248 3.06 7.35 1.57
CA ALA A 248 2.43 6.05 1.36
C ALA A 248 3.31 5.13 0.50
N ILE A 249 3.94 5.64 -0.56
CA ILE A 249 4.91 4.87 -1.36
C ILE A 249 6.07 4.43 -0.46
N LYS A 250 6.70 5.36 0.28
CA LYS A 250 7.84 5.06 1.15
C LYS A 250 7.52 3.98 2.17
N ALA A 251 6.35 4.03 2.81
CA ALA A 251 5.93 3.06 3.82
C ALA A 251 5.83 1.63 3.28
N VAL A 252 5.45 1.48 2.02
CA VAL A 252 5.19 0.18 1.37
C VAL A 252 6.36 -0.27 0.48
N GLN A 253 7.27 0.65 0.14
CA GLN A 253 8.35 0.43 -0.81
C GLN A 253 9.32 -0.67 -0.33
N PRO A 254 9.46 -1.80 -1.07
CA PRO A 254 10.48 -2.79 -0.73
C PRO A 254 11.88 -2.22 -0.93
N PRO A 255 12.88 -2.60 -0.09
CA PRO A 255 14.25 -2.09 -0.22
C PRO A 255 14.85 -2.27 -1.61
N LEU A 256 14.56 -3.37 -2.30
CA LEU A 256 15.02 -3.60 -3.68
C LEU A 256 14.51 -2.53 -4.66
N VAL A 257 13.23 -2.15 -4.53
CA VAL A 257 12.59 -1.15 -5.38
C VAL A 257 13.14 0.24 -5.05
N ALA A 258 13.34 0.54 -3.76
CA ALA A 258 14.00 1.76 -3.30
C ALA A 258 15.43 1.89 -3.87
N LYS A 259 16.21 0.80 -3.84
CA LYS A 259 17.55 0.74 -4.43
C LYS A 259 17.55 0.99 -5.94
N TRP A 260 16.51 0.58 -6.68
CA TRP A 260 16.43 0.90 -8.12
C TRP A 260 16.30 2.39 -8.35
N ARG A 261 15.46 3.07 -7.56
CA ARG A 261 15.34 4.52 -7.64
C ARG A 261 16.63 5.22 -7.19
N LEU A 262 17.24 4.76 -6.10
CA LEU A 262 18.54 5.28 -5.66
C LEU A 262 19.60 5.18 -6.76
N ARG A 263 19.71 4.03 -7.46
CA ARG A 263 20.66 3.86 -8.57
C ARG A 263 20.46 4.90 -9.69
N LYS A 264 19.22 5.29 -9.96
CA LYS A 264 18.92 6.31 -10.98
C LYS A 264 19.35 7.70 -10.52
N GLU A 265 18.96 8.09 -9.31
CA GLU A 265 19.12 9.46 -8.79
C GLU A 265 20.55 9.76 -8.30
N LEU A 266 21.27 8.75 -7.82
CA LEU A 266 22.57 8.94 -7.19
C LEU A 266 23.60 9.60 -8.13
N HIS A 267 23.45 9.39 -9.44
CA HIS A 267 24.32 9.99 -10.45
C HIS A 267 24.37 11.53 -10.36
N GLU A 268 23.25 12.18 -10.05
CA GLU A 268 23.14 13.65 -9.95
C GLU A 268 23.85 14.20 -8.71
N LYS A 269 24.06 13.35 -7.69
CA LYS A 269 24.78 13.69 -6.45
C LYS A 269 26.28 13.41 -6.53
N THR A 270 26.76 12.88 -7.65
CA THR A 270 28.18 12.54 -7.80
C THR A 270 29.01 13.67 -8.41
N VAL A 271 30.25 13.77 -7.95
CA VAL A 271 31.28 14.63 -8.55
C VAL A 271 32.37 13.77 -9.17
N ARG A 272 32.93 14.19 -10.31
CA ARG A 272 34.05 13.50 -10.96
C ARG A 272 35.37 14.04 -10.44
N VAL A 273 36.28 13.15 -10.09
CA VAL A 273 37.59 13.48 -9.51
C VAL A 273 38.68 12.75 -10.26
N CYS A 274 39.72 13.48 -10.63
CA CYS A 274 40.92 12.94 -11.21
C CYS A 274 41.92 12.59 -10.08
N VAL A 275 42.24 11.30 -9.97
CA VAL A 275 43.24 10.75 -9.06
C VAL A 275 44.33 10.12 -9.91
N GLY A 276 45.42 10.87 -10.11
CA GLY A 276 46.44 10.56 -11.11
C GLY A 276 45.83 10.52 -12.52
N GLU A 277 45.96 9.38 -13.20
CA GLU A 277 45.40 9.17 -14.54
C GLU A 277 43.94 8.69 -14.55
N ARG A 278 43.39 8.30 -13.40
CA ARG A 278 42.04 7.71 -13.30
C ARG A 278 41.01 8.77 -12.94
N VAL A 279 39.85 8.68 -13.55
CA VAL A 279 38.67 9.46 -13.17
C VAL A 279 37.74 8.58 -12.35
N VAL A 280 37.46 8.99 -11.13
CA VAL A 280 36.52 8.33 -10.22
C VAL A 280 35.32 9.22 -9.95
N ARG A 281 34.20 8.62 -9.54
CA ARG A 281 33.04 9.35 -9.05
C ARG A 281 32.99 9.27 -7.54
N VAL A 282 32.81 10.42 -6.90
CA VAL A 282 32.68 10.56 -5.45
C VAL A 282 31.28 11.05 -5.12
N VAL A 283 30.75 10.62 -3.98
CA VAL A 283 29.49 11.10 -3.42
C VAL A 283 29.69 11.45 -1.95
N GLU A 284 29.05 12.52 -1.51
CA GLU A 284 29.10 12.97 -0.13
C GLU A 284 28.23 12.07 0.75
N LYS A 285 28.71 11.73 1.96
CA LYS A 285 27.97 10.86 2.88
C LYS A 285 26.60 11.45 3.26
N GLY A 286 26.51 12.77 3.46
CA GLY A 286 25.25 13.48 3.71
C GLY A 286 24.18 13.30 2.62
N ALA A 287 24.53 12.89 1.40
CA ALA A 287 23.53 12.57 0.37
C ALA A 287 22.58 11.44 0.80
N PHE A 288 23.03 10.54 1.69
CA PHE A 288 22.16 9.52 2.29
C PHE A 288 20.98 10.14 3.04
N ASP A 289 21.22 11.21 3.80
CA ASP A 289 20.18 11.85 4.59
C ASP A 289 19.10 12.47 3.69
N GLU A 290 19.45 12.99 2.53
CA GLU A 290 18.45 13.45 1.55
C GLU A 290 17.61 12.29 0.98
N PHE A 291 18.22 11.15 0.69
CA PHE A 291 17.51 10.00 0.09
C PHE A 291 16.62 9.26 1.09
N ARG A 292 17.07 9.06 2.33
CA ARG A 292 16.29 8.35 3.35
C ARG A 292 15.00 9.06 3.75
N GLU A 293 14.87 10.37 3.47
CA GLU A 293 13.64 11.12 3.76
C GLU A 293 12.46 10.63 2.92
N TRP A 294 12.70 10.11 1.71
CA TRP A 294 11.63 9.73 0.78
C TRP A 294 11.79 8.34 0.14
N LEU A 295 12.96 7.70 0.29
CA LEU A 295 13.18 6.30 -0.06
C LEU A 295 13.24 5.42 1.20
N ASN A 296 12.68 4.22 1.10
CA ASN A 296 12.81 3.19 2.12
C ASN A 296 14.16 2.46 1.98
N ILE A 297 15.24 3.16 2.36
CA ILE A 297 16.61 2.64 2.33
C ILE A 297 17.28 2.77 3.69
N THR A 298 18.15 1.82 3.98
CA THR A 298 19.10 1.92 5.09
C THR A 298 20.44 2.47 4.62
N MET A 299 21.29 2.88 5.56
CA MET A 299 22.67 3.28 5.27
C MET A 299 23.45 2.14 4.56
N ARG A 300 23.16 0.88 4.89
CA ARG A 300 23.75 -0.28 4.22
C ARG A 300 23.36 -0.34 2.74
N ASP A 301 22.08 -0.13 2.43
CA ASP A 301 21.60 -0.11 1.05
C ASP A 301 22.27 0.99 0.23
N PHE A 302 22.47 2.16 0.83
CA PHE A 302 23.18 3.28 0.21
C PHE A 302 24.63 2.92 -0.16
N TYR A 303 25.39 2.36 0.78
CA TYR A 303 26.75 1.88 0.49
C TYR A 303 26.79 0.76 -0.54
N ASP A 304 25.83 -0.18 -0.49
CA ASP A 304 25.74 -1.26 -1.46
C ASP A 304 25.53 -0.69 -2.88
N VAL A 305 24.62 0.28 -3.06
CA VAL A 305 24.41 0.93 -4.36
C VAL A 305 25.66 1.70 -4.81
N CYS A 306 26.30 2.46 -3.92
CA CYS A 306 27.54 3.16 -4.25
C CYS A 306 28.62 2.18 -4.73
N ARG A 307 28.80 1.05 -4.03
CA ARG A 307 29.77 0.01 -4.41
C ARG A 307 29.44 -0.62 -5.76
N GLU A 308 28.16 -0.99 -5.98
CA GLU A 308 27.68 -1.55 -7.25
C GLU A 308 27.96 -0.60 -8.44
N GLN A 309 27.82 0.72 -8.23
CA GLN A 309 28.08 1.74 -9.25
C GLN A 309 29.51 2.29 -9.26
N LYS A 310 30.41 1.75 -8.42
CA LYS A 310 31.83 2.17 -8.27
C LYS A 310 31.99 3.64 -7.87
N PHE A 311 31.12 4.13 -6.98
CA PHE A 311 31.21 5.46 -6.38
C PHE A 311 31.91 5.39 -5.02
N PHE A 312 32.82 6.32 -4.78
CA PHE A 312 33.50 6.47 -3.50
C PHE A 312 32.70 7.40 -2.60
N VAL A 313 32.33 6.94 -1.42
CA VAL A 313 31.67 7.78 -0.42
C VAL A 313 32.73 8.53 0.39
N VAL A 314 32.59 9.85 0.49
CA VAL A 314 33.53 10.72 1.21
C VAL A 314 32.79 11.55 2.25
N SER A 315 33.51 12.00 3.29
CA SER A 315 32.94 12.95 4.26
C SER A 315 32.77 14.34 3.65
N GLU A 316 31.94 15.15 4.30
CA GLU A 316 31.64 16.54 3.95
C GLU A 316 32.94 17.36 3.85
N LYS A 317 33.88 17.15 4.80
CA LYS A 317 35.20 17.78 4.80
C LYS A 317 36.02 17.44 3.55
N VAL A 318 36.01 16.17 3.14
CA VAL A 318 36.74 15.74 1.94
C VAL A 318 36.05 16.26 0.68
N MET A 319 34.71 16.24 0.63
CA MET A 319 33.95 16.82 -0.47
C MET A 319 34.23 18.32 -0.64
N GLY A 320 34.31 19.06 0.47
CA GLY A 320 34.69 20.49 0.46
C GLY A 320 36.07 20.72 -0.15
N ARG A 321 37.08 19.90 0.21
CA ARG A 321 38.42 19.97 -0.40
C ARG A 321 38.39 19.68 -1.90
N ILE A 322 37.60 18.69 -2.32
CA ILE A 322 37.45 18.32 -3.74
C ILE A 322 36.86 19.48 -4.54
N LYS A 323 35.76 20.07 -4.06
CA LYS A 323 35.07 21.19 -4.74
C LYS A 323 35.92 22.47 -4.77
N ALA A 324 36.85 22.63 -3.83
CA ALA A 324 37.81 23.75 -3.82
C ALA A 324 39.06 23.52 -4.69
N SER A 325 39.22 22.32 -5.28
CA SER A 325 40.37 21.99 -6.12
C SER A 325 40.21 22.52 -7.55
N GLU A 326 41.30 22.50 -8.33
CA GLU A 326 41.28 22.95 -9.73
C GLU A 326 40.34 22.07 -10.59
N TRP A 327 39.50 22.72 -11.38
CA TRP A 327 38.63 22.04 -12.35
C TRP A 327 39.37 21.84 -13.68
N ASP A 328 39.49 20.59 -14.12
CA ASP A 328 40.02 20.23 -15.43
C ASP A 328 38.90 20.22 -16.47
N GLU A 329 38.83 21.26 -17.30
CA GLU A 329 37.83 21.38 -18.37
C GLU A 329 37.89 20.25 -19.39
N ARG A 330 39.09 19.77 -19.71
CA ARG A 330 39.29 18.72 -20.73
C ARG A 330 38.73 17.38 -20.25
N ARG A 331 38.94 17.05 -18.98
CA ARG A 331 38.48 15.77 -18.38
C ARG A 331 37.13 15.89 -17.68
N ARG A 332 36.64 17.12 -17.45
CA ARG A 332 35.44 17.47 -16.69
C ARG A 332 35.46 16.82 -15.30
N CYS A 333 36.52 17.08 -14.54
CA CYS A 333 36.78 16.53 -13.20
C CYS A 333 37.52 17.56 -12.32
N PHE A 334 37.43 17.42 -11.00
CA PHE A 334 38.32 18.12 -10.06
C PHE A 334 39.66 17.37 -9.93
N ARG A 335 40.78 18.10 -9.96
CA ARG A 335 42.13 17.54 -9.77
C ARG A 335 42.52 17.55 -8.29
N LEU A 336 42.61 16.37 -7.69
CA LEU A 336 43.11 16.25 -6.32
C LEU A 336 44.64 16.22 -6.35
N ASN A 337 45.27 17.34 -6.01
CA ASN A 337 46.73 17.40 -5.86
C ASN A 337 47.11 16.65 -4.59
N HIS A 338 48.04 15.70 -4.72
CA HIS A 338 48.65 14.99 -3.59
C HIS A 338 49.62 15.95 -2.86
N ASN A 339 49.08 16.81 -1.99
CA ASN A 339 49.84 17.45 -0.92
C ASN A 339 49.38 16.90 0.43
#